data_AF-A0A965MTR9-F1
#
_entry.id   AF-A0A965MTR9-F1
#
_cell.length_a   1.000
_cell.length_b   1.000
_cell.length_c   1.000
_cell.angle_alpha   90.00
_cell.angle_beta   90.00
_cell.angle_gamma   90.00
#
_symmetry.space_group_name_H-M   'P 1'
#
loop_
_entity.id
_entity.type
_entity.pdbx_description
1 polymer ?
#
loop_
_entity_poly.entity_id
_entity_poly.type
_entity_poly.pdbx_seq_one_letter_code
_entity_poly.pdbx_strand_id
1 'polypeptide(L)'
;MSTESAPIIEPRAQSLNAVRDIIPDSCYERPTAPAVRALVRAWLVYAVTIAALAMVHSWWATILLWVAAGLAVSGLFVLGHDASHGALTSSRRANRILAQVCMG
;
A
#
# COMPACT_ATOMS: atom_id res chain seq x y z
N MET A 1 -38.52 39.52 18.41
CA MET A 1 -37.30 38.70 18.36
C MET A 1 -37.62 37.49 17.49
N SER A 2 -37.41 37.62 16.17
CA SER A 2 -37.79 36.59 15.20
C SER A 2 -36.68 35.55 15.13
N THR A 3 -37.00 34.30 15.43
CA THR A 3 -36.08 33.16 15.29
C THR A 3 -35.92 32.84 13.81
N GLU A 4 -34.81 33.26 13.23
CA GLU A 4 -34.37 32.85 11.89
C GLU A 4 -34.09 31.34 11.94
N SER A 5 -34.95 30.54 11.28
CA SER A 5 -34.75 29.10 11.17
C SER A 5 -33.55 28.82 10.27
N ALA A 6 -32.64 27.99 10.74
CA ALA A 6 -31.48 27.54 9.97
C ALA A 6 -31.93 26.88 8.66
N PRO A 7 -31.27 27.17 7.52
CA PRO A 7 -31.65 26.62 6.23
C PRO A 7 -31.47 25.09 6.21
N ILE A 8 -32.46 24.38 5.68
CA ILE A 8 -32.39 22.94 5.43
C ILE A 8 -31.45 22.71 4.25
N ILE A 9 -30.30 22.09 4.50
CA ILE A 9 -29.33 21.73 3.45
C ILE A 9 -29.79 20.42 2.81
N GLU A 10 -30.45 20.53 1.66
CA GLU A 10 -30.85 19.36 0.86
C GLU A 10 -29.61 18.59 0.37
N PRO A 11 -29.59 17.25 0.47
CA PRO A 11 -28.49 16.43 -0.03
C PRO A 11 -28.24 16.69 -1.51
N ARG A 12 -27.04 17.17 -1.85
CA ARG A 12 -26.67 17.44 -3.24
C ARG A 12 -26.65 16.12 -4.03
N ALA A 13 -27.56 15.98 -4.99
CA ALA A 13 -27.68 14.81 -5.88
C ALA A 13 -26.40 14.52 -6.70
N GLN A 14 -25.53 15.52 -6.88
CA GLN A 14 -24.20 15.41 -7.48
C GLN A 14 -23.12 15.60 -6.40
N SER A 15 -23.08 14.74 -5.39
CA SER A 15 -22.05 14.76 -4.34
C SER A 15 -21.23 13.47 -4.34
N LEU A 16 -19.95 13.58 -3.97
CA LEU A 16 -19.05 12.42 -3.84
C LEU A 16 -19.55 11.42 -2.78
N ASN A 17 -20.29 11.88 -1.78
CA ASN A 17 -20.92 11.02 -0.78
C ASN A 17 -22.01 10.14 -1.40
N ALA A 18 -22.86 10.71 -2.26
CA ALA A 18 -23.87 9.92 -2.97
C ALA A 18 -23.27 8.81 -3.85
N VAL A 19 -22.09 9.05 -4.44
CA VAL A 19 -21.34 8.02 -5.19
C VAL A 19 -20.74 6.98 -4.23
N ARG A 20 -20.17 7.41 -3.10
CA ARG A 20 -19.61 6.52 -2.08
C ARG A 20 -20.65 5.55 -1.53
N ASP A 21 -21.87 6.03 -1.31
CA ASP A 21 -22.95 5.23 -0.71
C ASP A 21 -23.47 4.11 -1.65
N ILE A 22 -23.14 4.17 -2.95
CA ILE A 22 -23.48 3.11 -3.93
C ILE A 22 -22.42 2.00 -3.96
N ILE A 23 -21.21 2.27 -3.47
CA ILE A 23 -20.12 1.30 -3.46
C ILE A 23 -20.39 0.27 -2.35
N PRO A 24 -20.48 -1.04 -2.67
CA PRO A 24 -20.72 -2.06 -1.66
C PRO A 24 -19.63 -2.09 -0.59
N ASP A 25 -20.00 -2.38 0.66
CA ASP A 25 -19.06 -2.51 1.79
C ASP A 25 -17.94 -3.53 1.51
N SER A 26 -18.25 -4.58 0.74
CA SER A 26 -17.27 -5.58 0.30
C SER A 26 -16.12 -5.00 -0.53
N CYS A 27 -16.32 -3.86 -1.19
CA CYS A 27 -15.25 -3.16 -1.93
C CYS A 27 -14.27 -2.43 -0.99
N TYR A 28 -14.66 -2.18 0.26
CA TYR A 28 -13.79 -1.59 1.27
C TYR A 28 -13.09 -2.62 2.15
N GLU A 29 -13.44 -3.90 2.01
CA GLU A 29 -12.74 -4.98 2.67
C GLU A 29 -11.28 -5.02 2.24
N ARG A 30 -10.39 -5.06 3.23
CA ARG A 30 -8.95 -5.14 3.04
C ARG A 30 -8.49 -6.54 3.43
N PRO A 31 -8.62 -7.53 2.53
CA PRO A 31 -8.23 -8.89 2.85
C PRO A 31 -6.72 -8.93 3.16
N THR A 32 -6.38 -9.38 4.36
CA THR A 32 -4.99 -9.40 4.84
C THR A 32 -4.14 -10.46 4.13
N ALA A 33 -4.75 -11.54 3.65
CA ALA A 33 -4.05 -12.63 2.96
C ALA A 33 -3.33 -12.19 1.66
N PRO A 34 -3.95 -11.50 0.69
CA PRO A 34 -3.24 -10.99 -0.48
C PRO A 34 -2.14 -9.99 -0.11
N ALA A 35 -2.37 -9.13 0.88
CA ALA A 35 -1.36 -8.18 1.36
C ALA A 35 -0.12 -8.90 1.92
N VAL A 36 -0.32 -9.91 2.78
CA VAL A 36 0.78 -10.73 3.32
C VAL A 36 1.51 -11.48 2.20
N ARG A 37 0.79 -12.04 1.21
CA ARG A 37 1.43 -12.70 0.06
C ARG A 37 2.28 -11.74 -0.77
N ALA A 38 1.80 -10.52 -1.01
CA ALA A 38 2.54 -9.50 -1.73
C ALA A 38 3.82 -9.11 -0.98
N LEU A 39 3.71 -8.92 0.34
CA LEU A 39 4.84 -8.63 1.21
C LEU A 39 5.90 -9.73 1.21
N VAL A 40 5.49 -10.99 1.40
CA VAL A 40 6.42 -12.14 1.38
C VAL A 40 7.13 -12.25 0.04
N ARG A 41 6.41 -12.06 -1.08
CA ARG A 41 7.02 -12.06 -2.42
C ARG A 41 8.02 -10.92 -2.60
N ALA A 42 7.69 -9.71 -2.15
CA ALA A 42 8.60 -8.57 -2.26
C ALA A 42 9.90 -8.81 -1.48
N TRP A 43 9.79 -9.28 -0.23
CA TRP A 43 10.95 -9.65 0.59
C TRP A 43 11.77 -10.78 -0.01
N LEU A 44 11.11 -11.81 -0.56
CA LEU A 44 11.81 -12.92 -1.22
C LEU A 44 12.59 -12.43 -2.44
N VAL A 45 11.97 -11.65 -3.32
CA VAL A 45 12.63 -11.09 -4.51
C VAL A 45 13.80 -10.21 -4.10
N TYR A 46 13.62 -9.35 -3.10
CA TYR A 46 14.70 -8.53 -2.55
C TYR A 46 15.87 -9.39 -2.03
N ALA A 47 15.59 -10.34 -1.12
CA ALA A 47 16.62 -11.19 -0.53
C ALA A 47 17.39 -12.01 -1.57
N VAL A 48 16.68 -12.63 -2.53
CA VAL A 48 17.29 -13.39 -3.62
C VAL A 48 18.15 -12.49 -4.50
N THR A 49 17.68 -11.29 -4.82
CA THR A 49 18.42 -10.36 -5.68
C THR A 49 19.71 -9.87 -5.00
N ILE A 50 19.65 -9.53 -3.71
CA ILE A 50 20.83 -9.14 -2.93
C ILE A 50 21.82 -10.30 -2.79
N ALA A 51 21.33 -11.51 -2.51
CA ALA A 51 22.18 -12.70 -2.47
C ALA A 51 22.86 -12.97 -3.81
N ALA A 52 22.12 -12.90 -4.92
CA ALA A 52 22.68 -13.06 -6.26
C ALA A 52 23.74 -11.98 -6.58
N LEU A 53 23.49 -10.73 -6.19
CA LEU A 53 24.42 -9.63 -6.39
C LEU A 53 25.73 -9.84 -5.63
N ALA A 54 25.67 -10.46 -4.44
CA ALA A 54 26.85 -10.80 -3.64
C ALA A 54 27.67 -11.98 -4.20
N MET A 55 27.07 -12.82 -5.06
CA MET A 55 27.72 -14.02 -5.60
C MET A 55 28.21 -13.85 -7.04
N VAL A 56 27.67 -12.89 -7.80
CA VAL A 56 28.00 -12.70 -9.21
C VAL A 56 29.29 -11.88 -9.37
N HIS A 57 30.14 -12.28 -10.32
CA HIS A 57 31.38 -11.57 -10.66
C HIS A 57 31.37 -11.00 -12.09
N SER A 58 30.38 -11.38 -12.90
CA SER A 58 30.25 -10.92 -14.28
C SER A 58 29.61 -9.54 -14.35
N TRP A 59 30.32 -8.58 -14.94
CA TRP A 59 29.91 -7.17 -15.01
C TRP A 59 28.51 -6.94 -15.62
N TRP A 60 28.13 -7.70 -16.64
CA TRP A 60 26.82 -7.57 -17.28
C TRP A 60 25.68 -8.06 -16.39
N ALA A 61 25.89 -9.16 -15.65
CA ALA A 61 24.89 -9.68 -14.72
C ALA A 61 24.71 -8.75 -13.53
N THR A 62 25.79 -8.10 -13.07
CA THR A 62 25.72 -7.06 -12.03
C THR A 62 24.77 -5.93 -12.44
N ILE A 63 24.84 -5.45 -13.68
CA ILE A 63 23.93 -4.39 -14.18
C ILE A 63 22.48 -4.86 -14.17
N LEU A 64 22.20 -6.09 -14.63
CA LEU A 64 20.84 -6.65 -14.60
C LEU A 64 20.32 -6.78 -13.17
N LEU A 65 21.17 -7.23 -12.24
CA LEU A 65 20.82 -7.36 -10.83
C LEU A 65 20.66 -6.00 -10.14
N TRP A 66 21.34 -4.94 -10.58
CA TRP A 66 21.07 -3.58 -10.11
C TRP A 66 19.66 -3.12 -10.47
N VAL A 67 19.23 -3.35 -11.71
CA VAL A 67 17.86 -3.03 -12.12
C VAL A 67 16.85 -3.85 -11.29
N ALA A 68 17.10 -5.15 -11.14
CA ALA A 68 16.26 -6.02 -10.31
C ALA A 68 16.21 -5.55 -8.84
N ALA A 69 17.35 -5.13 -8.27
CA ALA A 69 17.43 -4.65 -6.89
C ALA A 69 16.65 -3.34 -6.73
N GLY A 70 16.78 -2.42 -7.68
CA GLY A 70 16.01 -1.18 -7.73
C GLY A 70 14.50 -1.44 -7.77
N LEU A 71 14.04 -2.39 -8.60
CA LEU A 71 12.65 -2.81 -8.65
C LEU A 71 12.18 -3.47 -7.34
N ALA A 72 13.01 -4.33 -6.73
CA ALA A 72 12.69 -5.01 -5.47
C ALA A 72 12.53 -4.01 -4.32
N VAL A 73 13.47 -3.06 -4.19
CA VAL A 73 13.40 -1.98 -3.19
C VAL A 73 12.20 -1.08 -3.45
N SER A 74 11.93 -0.72 -4.71
CA SER A 74 10.75 0.08 -5.06
C SER A 74 9.45 -0.62 -4.68
N GLY A 75 9.36 -1.94 -4.88
CA GLY A 75 8.21 -2.74 -4.48
C GLY A 75 8.00 -2.77 -2.96
N LEU A 76 9.07 -2.93 -2.18
CA LEU A 76 9.02 -2.84 -0.72
C LEU A 76 8.57 -1.43 -0.27
N PHE A 77 9.10 -0.38 -0.90
CA PHE A 77 8.71 1.00 -0.62
C PHE A 77 7.22 1.24 -0.87
N VAL A 78 6.68 0.83 -2.02
CA VAL A 78 5.24 1.00 -2.33
C VAL A 78 4.37 0.29 -1.28
N LEU A 79 4.72 -0.95 -0.92
CA LEU A 79 4.00 -1.69 0.13
C LEU A 79 4.09 -1.00 1.50
N GLY A 80 5.27 -0.48 1.86
CA GLY A 80 5.47 0.29 3.09
C GLY A 80 4.67 1.59 3.10
N HIS A 81 4.61 2.29 1.96
CA HIS A 81 3.85 3.52 1.78
C HIS A 81 2.35 3.26 2.01
N ASP A 82 1.81 2.21 1.40
CA ASP A 82 0.42 1.82 1.56
C ASP A 82 0.12 1.36 2.99
N ALA A 83 1.07 0.70 3.64
CA ALA A 83 0.98 0.38 5.07
C ALA A 83 0.98 1.65 5.94
N SER A 84 1.75 2.67 5.61
CA SER A 84 1.80 3.94 6.36
C SER A 84 0.47 4.69 6.33
N HIS A 85 -0.28 4.59 5.22
CA HIS A 85 -1.66 5.10 5.07
C HIS A 85 -2.70 4.18 5.71
N GLY A 86 -2.29 3.01 6.22
CA GLY A 86 -3.20 2.01 6.78
C GLY A 86 -4.02 1.26 5.72
N ALA A 87 -3.64 1.34 4.45
CA ALA A 87 -4.34 0.73 3.32
C ALA A 87 -4.02 -0.76 3.13
N LEU A 88 -2.85 -1.21 3.60
CA LEU A 88 -2.36 -2.55 3.30
C LEU A 88 -3.07 -3.69 4.06
N THR A 89 -3.37 -3.49 5.35
CA THR A 89 -4.06 -4.49 6.19
C THR A 89 -5.21 -3.84 6.98
N SER A 90 -6.12 -4.65 7.53
CA SER A 90 -7.19 -4.17 8.41
C SER A 90 -6.72 -3.74 9.81
N SER A 91 -5.51 -4.14 10.23
CA SER A 91 -4.96 -3.83 11.55
C SER A 91 -4.01 -2.64 11.51
N ARG A 92 -4.33 -1.57 12.25
CA ARG A 92 -3.46 -0.39 12.41
C ARG A 92 -2.09 -0.72 12.99
N ARG A 93 -2.00 -1.69 13.90
CA ARG A 93 -0.73 -2.11 14.50
C ARG A 93 0.14 -2.85 13.48
N ALA A 94 -0.46 -3.76 12.71
CA ALA A 94 0.26 -4.49 11.66
C ALA A 94 0.80 -3.52 10.61
N ASN A 95 -0.04 -2.61 10.11
CA ASN A 95 0.35 -1.56 9.17
C ASN A 95 1.54 -0.71 9.65
N ARG A 96 1.56 -0.31 10.94
CA ARG A 96 2.68 0.44 11.51
C ARG A 96 3.99 -0.36 11.49
N ILE A 97 3.94 -1.64 11.87
CA ILE A 97 5.12 -2.51 11.86
C ILE A 97 5.61 -2.72 10.43
N LEU A 98 4.69 -2.95 9.48
CA LEU A 98 5.02 -3.16 8.08
C LEU A 98 5.65 -1.92 7.43
N ALA A 99 5.11 -0.73 7.72
CA ALA A 99 5.72 0.52 7.26
C ALA A 99 7.16 0.67 7.78
N GLN A 100 7.39 0.39 9.07
CA GLN A 100 8.72 0.44 9.67
C GLN A 100 9.68 -0.60 9.05
N VAL A 101 9.23 -1.82 8.80
CA VAL A 101 10.09 -2.89 8.26
C VAL A 101 10.42 -2.64 6.79
N CYS A 102 9.50 -2.05 6.02
CA CYS A 102 9.71 -1.81 4.58
C CYS A 102 10.40 -0.48 4.26
N MET A 103 10.32 0.52 5.14
CA MET A 103 10.82 1.89 4.88
C MET A 103 11.64 2.50 6.02
N GLY A 104 11.74 1.84 7.17
CA GLY A 104 12.45 2.33 8.35
C GLY A 104 13.90 1.88 8.44
#